data_AF-A0A5R9GD06-F1
#
_entry.id   AF-A0A5R9GD06-F1
#
_cell.length_a   1.000
_cell.length_b   1.000
_cell.length_c   1.000
_cell.angle_alpha   90.00
_cell.angle_beta   90.00
_cell.angle_gamma   90.00
#
_symmetry.space_group_name_H-M   'P 1'
#
loop_
_entity.id
_entity.type
_entity.pdbx_description
1 polymer ?
#
loop_
_entity_poly.entity_id
_entity_poly.type
_entity_poly.pdbx_seq_one_letter_code
_entity_poly.pdbx_strand_id
1 'polypeptide(L)'
;MKVTFEGKVNGEANVRGAGRGTSRPPGRTVRALRKDIRRSARRIRRELKKHRRELREVRRELRRDIRRDIHRELYSDRFARFLRAAAAGGEPFREIAQGLLNEAVRTETTAGPVSGTLVEVGEDYMVIRESANTILLVPFANVVSIRPL
;
A
#
# COMPACT_ATOMS: atom_id res chain seq x y z
N MET A 1 20.49 26.05 -2.01
CA MET A 1 20.76 27.39 -2.59
C MET A 1 20.41 28.44 -1.54
N LYS A 2 21.42 29.05 -0.92
CA LYS A 2 21.31 30.24 -0.07
C LYS A 2 21.70 31.43 -0.95
N VAL A 3 20.89 32.49 -0.97
CA VAL A 3 21.26 33.73 -1.66
C VAL A 3 21.32 34.83 -0.61
N THR A 4 22.55 35.18 -0.24
CA THR A 4 22.94 36.36 0.53
C THR A 4 22.95 37.57 -0.41
N PHE A 5 22.35 38.68 0.00
CA PHE A 5 22.41 39.94 -0.74
C PHE A 5 23.55 40.81 -0.18
N GLU A 6 24.63 40.92 -0.95
CA GLU A 6 25.67 41.92 -0.74
C GLU A 6 25.23 43.26 -1.35
N GLY A 7 25.33 44.33 -0.57
CA GLY A 7 25.17 45.69 -1.05
C GLY A 7 26.42 46.18 -1.76
N LYS A 8 26.23 46.92 -2.86
CA LYS A 8 27.16 47.95 -3.31
C LYS A 8 26.39 49.22 -3.60
N VAL A 9 26.79 50.26 -2.90
CA VAL A 9 26.38 51.66 -3.04
C VAL A 9 27.30 52.29 -4.09
N ASN A 10 26.75 53.08 -5.03
CA ASN A 10 27.25 54.41 -5.40
C ASN A 10 26.67 54.88 -6.75
N GLY A 11 26.28 56.15 -6.79
CA GLY A 11 25.86 56.86 -8.00
C GLY A 11 24.95 58.03 -7.70
N GLU A 12 25.50 59.10 -7.15
CA GLU A 12 24.84 60.40 -6.95
C GLU A 12 24.44 61.04 -8.29
N ALA A 13 23.22 61.58 -8.37
CA ALA A 13 22.92 62.74 -9.21
C ALA A 13 21.73 63.52 -8.62
N ASN A 14 22.04 64.75 -8.24
CA ASN A 14 21.26 65.73 -7.52
C ASN A 14 20.42 66.59 -8.49
N VAL A 15 19.10 66.69 -8.32
CA VAL A 15 18.35 67.92 -8.65
C VAL A 15 17.14 68.08 -7.73
N ARG A 16 17.08 69.26 -7.11
CA ARG A 16 16.08 69.79 -6.17
C ARG A 16 14.68 69.86 -6.80
N GLY A 17 13.65 69.52 -6.01
CA GLY A 17 12.24 69.77 -6.35
C GLY A 17 11.33 69.46 -5.17
N ALA A 18 10.58 70.47 -4.73
CA ALA A 18 9.73 70.46 -3.55
C ALA A 18 8.51 69.52 -3.68
N GLY A 19 7.98 69.06 -2.54
CA GLY A 19 6.62 68.52 -2.45
C GLY A 19 6.54 67.14 -1.80
N ARG A 20 6.34 67.12 -0.49
CA ARG A 20 5.91 65.93 0.25
C ARG A 20 4.52 65.54 -0.23
N GLY A 21 4.37 64.27 -0.61
CA GLY A 21 3.09 63.70 -1.03
C GLY A 21 3.31 62.33 -1.64
N THR A 22 3.87 61.41 -0.85
CA THR A 22 4.09 60.02 -1.24
C THR A 22 2.74 59.35 -1.57
N SER A 23 2.37 59.31 -2.85
CA SER A 23 1.33 58.40 -3.32
C SER A 23 1.88 56.98 -3.26
N ARG A 24 1.89 56.39 -2.06
CA ARG A 24 2.05 54.95 -1.88
C ARG A 24 0.91 54.28 -2.66
N PRO A 25 1.19 53.34 -3.58
CA PRO A 25 0.11 52.60 -4.23
C PRO A 25 -0.73 51.92 -3.16
N PRO A 26 -2.07 51.78 -3.33
CA PRO A 26 -2.90 51.18 -2.32
C PRO A 26 -2.57 49.69 -2.24
N GLY A 27 -1.61 49.34 -1.39
CA GLY A 27 -1.43 47.97 -0.93
C GLY A 27 -2.78 47.51 -0.40
N ARG A 28 -3.27 46.37 -0.89
CA ARG A 28 -4.55 45.79 -0.44
C ARG A 28 -4.63 45.92 1.08
N THR A 29 -5.64 46.62 1.56
CA THR A 29 -5.81 46.80 3.00
C THR A 29 -5.85 45.42 3.66
N VAL A 30 -5.25 45.30 4.86
CA VAL A 30 -5.20 44.05 5.63
C VAL A 30 -6.61 43.42 5.76
N ARG A 31 -7.65 44.25 5.77
CA ARG A 31 -9.06 43.85 5.75
C ARG A 31 -9.48 43.11 4.47
N ALA A 32 -9.08 43.59 3.29
CA ALA A 32 -9.35 42.94 2.02
C ALA A 32 -8.62 41.59 1.93
N LEU A 33 -7.34 41.54 2.31
CA LEU A 33 -6.55 40.30 2.35
C LEU A 33 -7.18 39.25 3.28
N ARG A 34 -7.60 39.65 4.49
CA ARG A 34 -8.32 38.75 5.42
C ARG A 34 -9.62 38.22 4.84
N LYS A 35 -10.37 39.04 4.09
CA LYS A 35 -11.63 38.64 3.44
C LYS A 35 -11.37 37.59 2.35
N ASP A 36 -10.32 37.75 1.57
CA ASP A 36 -9.94 36.82 0.51
C ASP A 36 -9.42 35.49 1.10
N ILE A 37 -8.55 35.54 2.11
CA ILE A 37 -8.11 34.34 2.85
C ILE A 37 -9.31 33.58 3.42
N ARG A 38 -10.29 34.28 4.02
CA ARG A 38 -11.50 33.66 4.56
C ARG A 38 -12.35 32.99 3.47
N ARG A 39 -12.44 33.60 2.29
CA ARG A 39 -13.14 33.03 1.12
C ARG A 39 -12.43 31.79 0.60
N SER A 40 -11.12 31.86 0.41
CA SER A 40 -10.30 30.72 -0.03
C SER A 40 -10.36 29.57 0.96
N ALA A 41 -10.23 29.82 2.26
CA ALA A 41 -10.36 28.80 3.31
C ALA A 41 -11.75 28.13 3.30
N ARG A 42 -12.82 28.89 3.06
CA ARG A 42 -14.17 28.32 2.91
C ARG A 42 -14.27 27.42 1.68
N ARG A 43 -13.67 27.82 0.55
CA ARG A 43 -13.66 27.02 -0.68
C ARG A 43 -12.88 25.72 -0.48
N ILE A 44 -11.67 25.80 0.09
CA ILE A 44 -10.84 24.63 0.43
C ILE A 44 -11.59 23.67 1.35
N ARG A 45 -12.27 24.17 2.40
CA ARG A 45 -13.06 23.30 3.30
C ARG A 45 -14.20 22.58 2.58
N ARG A 46 -14.84 23.22 1.60
CA ARG A 46 -15.92 22.60 0.81
C ARG A 46 -15.36 21.49 -0.09
N GLU A 47 -14.26 21.75 -0.78
CA GLU A 47 -13.57 20.74 -1.61
C GLU A 47 -13.10 19.55 -0.75
N LEU A 48 -12.46 19.80 0.39
CA LEU A 48 -12.05 18.75 1.32
C LEU A 48 -13.24 17.91 1.82
N LYS A 49 -14.40 18.54 2.06
CA LYS A 49 -15.62 17.81 2.44
C LYS A 49 -16.13 16.95 1.29
N LYS A 50 -16.04 17.43 0.05
CA LYS A 50 -16.43 16.69 -1.16
C LYS A 50 -15.52 15.48 -1.37
N HIS A 51 -14.21 15.67 -1.40
CA HIS A 51 -13.26 14.56 -1.57
C HIS A 51 -13.33 13.55 -0.43
N ARG A 52 -13.56 13.98 0.82
CA ARG A 52 -13.80 13.03 1.93
C ARG A 52 -15.06 12.20 1.75
N ARG A 53 -16.08 12.70 1.04
CA ARG A 53 -17.28 11.92 0.70
C ARG A 53 -16.99 10.94 -0.43
N GLU A 54 -16.35 11.42 -1.51
CA GLU A 54 -15.93 10.58 -2.64
C GLU A 54 -15.05 9.41 -2.17
N LEU A 55 -14.03 9.67 -1.33
CA LEU A 55 -13.20 8.61 -0.75
C LEU A 55 -13.98 7.60 0.10
N ARG A 56 -15.04 8.04 0.79
CA ARG A 56 -15.90 7.13 1.57
C ARG A 56 -16.74 6.25 0.67
N GLU A 57 -17.20 6.78 -0.47
CA GLU A 57 -17.98 6.03 -1.46
C GLU A 57 -17.12 4.99 -2.15
N VAL A 58 -15.95 5.39 -2.67
CA VAL A 58 -14.97 4.46 -3.28
C VAL A 58 -14.59 3.36 -2.29
N ARG A 59 -14.32 3.69 -1.03
CA ARG A 59 -14.00 2.68 0.00
C ARG A 59 -15.17 1.72 0.26
N ARG A 60 -16.41 2.17 0.14
CA ARG A 60 -17.61 1.31 0.31
C ARG A 60 -17.80 0.40 -0.89
N GLU A 61 -17.58 0.89 -2.10
CA GLU A 61 -17.63 0.10 -3.34
C GLU A 61 -16.57 -0.99 -3.31
N LEU A 62 -15.32 -0.64 -3.05
CA LEU A 62 -14.22 -1.61 -2.93
C LEU A 62 -14.54 -2.71 -1.91
N ARG A 63 -15.10 -2.36 -0.74
CA ARG A 63 -15.51 -3.36 0.25
C ARG A 63 -16.62 -4.28 -0.24
N ARG A 64 -17.57 -3.76 -1.02
CA ARG A 64 -18.66 -4.57 -1.60
C ARG A 64 -18.13 -5.52 -2.67
N ASP A 65 -17.24 -5.04 -3.52
CA ASP A 65 -16.67 -5.85 -4.60
C ASP A 65 -15.78 -6.95 -4.03
N ILE A 66 -14.88 -6.64 -3.08
CA ILE A 66 -14.09 -7.66 -2.36
C ILE A 66 -15.02 -8.72 -1.74
N ARG A 67 -16.10 -8.31 -1.07
CA ARG A 67 -17.05 -9.26 -0.46
C ARG A 67 -17.74 -10.12 -1.51
N ARG A 68 -18.09 -9.54 -2.66
CA ARG A 68 -18.71 -10.27 -3.78
C ARG A 68 -17.73 -11.27 -4.38
N ASP A 69 -16.48 -10.89 -4.58
CA ASP A 69 -15.45 -11.75 -5.16
C ASP A 69 -15.11 -12.91 -4.23
N ILE A 70 -14.95 -12.65 -2.92
CA ILE A 70 -14.77 -13.71 -1.92
C ILE A 70 -15.97 -14.67 -1.93
N HIS A 71 -17.19 -14.14 -1.95
CA HIS A 71 -18.39 -14.98 -2.00
C HIS A 71 -18.41 -15.82 -3.28
N ARG A 72 -18.07 -15.23 -4.43
CA ARG A 72 -17.99 -15.98 -5.69
C ARG A 72 -16.97 -17.11 -5.62
N GLU A 73 -15.80 -16.87 -5.03
CA GLU A 73 -14.75 -17.87 -4.91
C GLU A 73 -15.13 -18.99 -3.93
N LEU A 74 -15.67 -18.64 -2.75
CA LEU A 74 -16.07 -19.61 -1.72
C LEU A 74 -17.20 -20.55 -2.17
N TYR A 75 -18.04 -20.11 -3.09
CA TYR A 75 -19.12 -20.92 -3.67
C TYR A 75 -18.79 -21.43 -5.09
N SER A 76 -17.53 -21.37 -5.50
CA SER A 76 -17.10 -21.89 -6.80
C SER A 76 -16.93 -23.42 -6.77
N ASP A 77 -17.16 -24.06 -7.92
CA ASP A 77 -16.86 -25.49 -8.09
C ASP A 77 -15.37 -25.81 -7.92
N ARG A 78 -14.49 -24.83 -8.20
CA ARG A 78 -13.06 -24.93 -7.96
C ARG A 78 -12.80 -25.09 -6.47
N PHE A 79 -13.37 -24.22 -5.64
CA PHE A 79 -13.19 -24.29 -4.19
C PHE A 79 -13.82 -25.56 -3.60
N ALA A 80 -14.98 -26.00 -4.10
CA ALA A 80 -15.57 -27.27 -3.69
C ALA A 80 -14.69 -28.49 -4.03
N ARG A 81 -14.04 -28.49 -5.22
CA ARG A 81 -13.04 -29.51 -5.58
C ARG A 81 -11.82 -29.46 -4.67
N PHE A 82 -11.32 -28.26 -4.38
CA PHE A 82 -10.22 -28.06 -3.42
C PHE A 82 -10.56 -28.62 -2.03
N LEU A 83 -11.74 -28.33 -1.48
CA LEU A 83 -12.16 -28.87 -0.18
C LEU A 83 -12.29 -30.39 -0.18
N ARG A 84 -12.82 -30.98 -1.26
CA ARG A 84 -12.91 -32.44 -1.40
C ARG A 84 -11.52 -33.09 -1.48
N ALA A 85 -10.62 -32.51 -2.26
CA ALA A 85 -9.23 -32.92 -2.34
C ALA A 85 -8.51 -32.82 -0.97
N ALA A 86 -8.85 -31.79 -0.18
CA ALA A 86 -8.24 -31.57 1.13
C ALA A 86 -8.74 -32.59 2.15
N ALA A 87 -10.04 -32.88 2.13
CA ALA A 87 -10.63 -33.94 2.93
C ALA A 87 -10.12 -35.33 2.54
N ALA A 88 -9.77 -35.54 1.26
CA ALA A 88 -9.21 -36.80 0.74
C ALA A 88 -7.69 -36.91 0.88
N GLY A 89 -7.00 -35.88 1.39
CA GLY A 89 -5.57 -35.92 1.74
C GLY A 89 -4.55 -35.92 0.59
N GLY A 90 -4.98 -35.70 -0.67
CA GLY A 90 -4.12 -36.03 -1.84
C GLY A 90 -3.61 -34.86 -2.70
N GLU A 91 -4.41 -33.84 -2.96
CA GLU A 91 -4.16 -32.89 -4.08
C GLU A 91 -3.98 -31.40 -3.73
N PRO A 92 -4.57 -30.82 -2.68
CA PRO A 92 -4.57 -29.36 -2.53
C PRO A 92 -3.22 -28.79 -2.11
N PHE A 93 -2.44 -29.56 -1.35
CA PHE A 93 -1.15 -29.09 -0.87
C PHE A 93 -0.11 -29.00 -1.98
N ARG A 94 -0.25 -29.80 -3.05
CA ARG A 94 0.63 -29.71 -4.20
C ARG A 94 0.49 -28.39 -4.94
N GLU A 95 -0.74 -28.01 -5.28
CA GLU A 95 -1.01 -26.71 -5.93
C GLU A 95 -0.55 -25.54 -5.05
N ILE A 96 -0.81 -25.61 -3.74
CA ILE A 96 -0.37 -24.58 -2.79
C ILE A 96 1.16 -24.51 -2.75
N ALA A 97 1.83 -25.65 -2.63
CA ALA A 97 3.29 -25.72 -2.58
C ALA A 97 3.92 -25.22 -3.88
N GLN A 98 3.35 -25.52 -5.05
CA GLN A 98 3.82 -24.97 -6.33
C GLN A 98 3.80 -23.44 -6.34
N GLY A 99 2.79 -22.82 -5.73
CA GLY A 99 2.71 -21.37 -5.57
C GLY A 99 3.73 -20.77 -4.60
N LEU A 100 4.35 -21.59 -3.75
CA LEU A 100 5.32 -21.19 -2.72
C LEU A 100 6.75 -21.65 -3.07
N LEU A 101 7.00 -22.07 -4.31
CA LEU A 101 8.31 -22.60 -4.71
C LEU A 101 9.40 -21.52 -4.58
N ASN A 102 10.52 -21.87 -3.96
CA ASN A 102 11.64 -21.01 -3.58
C ASN A 102 11.32 -20.01 -2.45
N GLU A 103 10.18 -20.12 -1.78
CA GLU A 103 9.85 -19.31 -0.61
C GLU A 103 10.22 -20.01 0.70
N ALA A 104 10.47 -19.21 1.73
CA ALA A 104 10.60 -19.72 3.09
C ALA A 104 9.21 -20.07 3.62
N VAL A 105 9.01 -21.33 4.03
CA VAL A 105 7.73 -21.87 4.47
C VAL A 105 7.84 -22.52 5.84
N ARG A 106 6.71 -22.54 6.53
CA ARG A 106 6.47 -23.38 7.70
C ARG A 106 5.32 -24.34 7.39
N THR A 107 5.60 -25.63 7.54
CA THR A 107 4.69 -26.72 7.26
C THR A 107 4.40 -27.46 8.56
N GLU A 108 3.14 -27.55 8.94
CA GLU A 108 2.72 -28.41 10.05
C GLU A 108 2.47 -29.81 9.49
N THR A 109 3.17 -30.81 10.02
CA THR A 109 2.99 -32.22 9.64
C THR A 109 2.40 -33.02 10.79
N THR A 110 1.95 -34.24 10.52
CA THR A 110 1.51 -35.19 11.55
C THR A 110 2.58 -35.53 12.59
N ALA A 111 3.87 -35.39 12.23
CA ALA A 111 5.02 -35.63 13.12
C ALA A 111 5.53 -34.37 13.82
N GLY A 112 4.99 -33.19 13.49
CA GLY A 112 5.42 -31.90 14.04
C GLY A 112 5.71 -30.84 12.97
N PRO A 113 6.05 -29.61 13.39
CA PRO A 113 6.34 -28.51 12.48
C PRO A 113 7.71 -28.68 11.80
N VAL A 114 7.77 -28.35 10.52
CA VAL A 114 8.99 -28.27 9.72
C VAL A 114 9.07 -26.86 9.13
N SER A 115 10.26 -26.25 9.11
CA SER A 115 10.46 -24.92 8.52
C SER A 115 11.70 -24.93 7.64
N GLY A 116 11.66 -24.18 6.54
CA GLY A 116 12.78 -24.09 5.60
C GLY A 116 12.38 -23.48 4.27
N THR A 117 13.27 -23.52 3.29
CA THR A 117 12.97 -23.06 1.92
C THR A 117 12.38 -24.21 1.11
N LEU A 118 11.22 -24.01 0.50
CA LEU A 118 10.64 -24.99 -0.41
C LEU A 118 11.42 -24.99 -1.72
N VAL A 119 12.13 -26.08 -2.05
CA VAL A 119 13.03 -26.14 -3.21
C VAL A 119 12.47 -26.96 -4.38
N GLU A 120 11.57 -27.90 -4.12
CA GLU A 120 10.98 -28.76 -5.13
C GLU A 120 9.57 -29.21 -4.71
N VAL A 121 8.70 -29.43 -5.70
CA VAL A 121 7.37 -30.00 -5.52
C VAL A 121 7.21 -31.16 -6.48
N GLY A 122 7.15 -32.37 -5.93
CA GLY A 122 6.89 -33.61 -6.67
C GLY A 122 5.39 -33.81 -6.95
N GLU A 123 5.03 -35.04 -7.28
CA GLU A 123 3.63 -35.43 -7.48
C GLU A 123 2.91 -35.59 -6.14
N ASP A 124 3.51 -36.28 -5.17
CA ASP A 124 2.92 -36.62 -3.88
C ASP A 124 3.76 -36.13 -2.67
N TYR A 125 4.84 -35.37 -2.93
CA TYR A 125 5.73 -34.84 -1.91
C TYR A 125 6.21 -33.41 -2.22
N MET A 126 6.77 -32.77 -1.20
CA MET A 126 7.54 -31.54 -1.33
C MET A 126 8.91 -31.67 -0.69
N VAL A 127 9.87 -30.85 -1.14
CA VAL A 127 11.24 -30.85 -0.63
C VAL A 127 11.53 -29.53 0.05
N ILE A 128 11.81 -29.58 1.35
CA ILE A 128 12.12 -28.41 2.17
C ILE A 128 13.60 -28.45 2.56
N ARG A 129 14.33 -27.38 2.26
CA ARG A 129 15.69 -27.17 2.72
C ARG A 129 15.67 -26.39 4.03
N GLU A 130 15.92 -27.07 5.14
CA GLU A 130 15.97 -26.45 6.47
C GLU A 130 17.31 -25.70 6.70
N SER A 131 18.41 -26.25 6.19
CA SER A 131 19.75 -25.65 6.24
C SER A 131 20.53 -25.96 4.96
N ALA A 132 21.73 -25.40 4.78
CA ALA A 132 22.56 -25.66 3.59
C ALA A 132 22.81 -27.15 3.32
N ASN A 133 22.83 -27.97 4.38
CA ASN A 133 23.15 -29.40 4.32
C ASN A 133 21.97 -30.32 4.70
N THR A 134 20.79 -29.75 4.99
CA THR A 134 19.61 -30.52 5.42
C THR A 134 18.48 -30.33 4.44
N ILE A 135 18.07 -31.43 3.82
CA ILE A 135 16.92 -31.51 2.92
C ILE A 135 15.92 -32.50 3.50
N LEU A 136 14.67 -32.09 3.58
CA LEU A 136 13.56 -32.87 4.10
C LEU A 136 12.56 -33.14 2.98
N LEU A 137 12.22 -34.41 2.78
CA LEU A 137 11.16 -34.81 1.87
C LEU A 137 9.89 -35.04 2.68
N VAL A 138 8.86 -34.24 2.40
CA VAL A 138 7.62 -34.22 3.16
C VAL A 138 6.47 -34.69 2.24
N PRO A 139 5.95 -35.91 2.44
CA PRO A 139 4.79 -36.40 1.71
C PRO A 139 3.56 -35.54 1.99
N PHE A 140 2.77 -35.19 0.97
CA PHE A 140 1.56 -34.37 1.13
C PHE A 140 0.51 -35.04 2.01
N ALA A 141 0.47 -36.38 2.03
CA ALA A 141 -0.39 -37.15 2.94
C ALA A 141 -0.14 -36.85 4.42
N ASN A 142 1.07 -36.39 4.79
CA ASN A 142 1.43 -36.05 6.17
C ASN A 142 1.30 -34.55 6.47
N VAL A 143 0.94 -33.72 5.48
CA VAL A 143 0.84 -32.27 5.62
C VAL A 143 -0.52 -31.91 6.17
N VAL A 144 -0.51 -31.16 7.26
CA VAL A 144 -1.71 -30.61 7.90
C VAL A 144 -1.93 -29.16 7.43
N SER A 145 -0.86 -28.38 7.32
CA SER A 145 -0.92 -27.03 6.75
C SER A 145 0.44 -26.56 6.23
N ILE A 146 0.43 -25.59 5.33
CA ILE A 146 1.62 -24.92 4.80
C ILE A 146 1.35 -23.41 4.74
N ARG A 147 2.34 -22.60 5.13
CA ARG A 147 2.26 -21.13 5.04
C ARG A 147 3.64 -20.51 4.79
N PRO A 148 3.71 -19.36 4.10
CA PRO A 148 4.95 -18.59 4.03
C PRO A 148 5.36 -18.08 5.43
N LEU A 149 6.67 -17.93 5.64
CA LEU A 149 7.28 -17.35 6.84
C LEU A 149 7.32 -15.82 6.80
#